data_AF-A0A2N5UJH7-F1
#
_entry.id   AF-A0A2N5UJH7-F1
#
_cell.length_a   1.000
_cell.length_b   1.000
_cell.length_c   1.000
_cell.angle_alpha   90.00
_cell.angle_beta   90.00
_cell.angle_gamma   90.00
#
_symmetry.space_group_name_H-M   'P 1'
#
loop_
_entity.id
_entity.type
_entity.pdbx_description
1 polymer ?
#
loop_
_entity_poly.entity_id
_entity_poly.type
_entity_poly.pdbx_seq_one_letter_code
_entity_poly.pdbx_strand_id
1 'polypeptide(L)'
;MSLPMPLAKSATFLPMIIATGLGIGGGIAFGIHYLKNNPEVVLRKRANPHPWNNVAQHTNTKLLSFNPEFWEGRSNAYDPRFELMTARPEGASRASQEKKLFEQVKHL
;
A
#
# COMPACT_ATOMS: atom_id res chain seq x y z
N MET A 1 29.37 36.16 3.17
CA MET A 1 29.56 36.14 1.70
C MET A 1 28.41 35.34 1.11
N SER A 2 27.35 36.01 0.66
CA SER A 2 26.12 35.36 0.18
C SER A 2 26.37 34.75 -1.20
N LEU A 3 26.39 33.42 -1.23
CA LEU A 3 26.70 32.59 -2.40
C LEU A 3 25.58 32.38 -3.46
N PRO A 4 24.29 32.74 -3.30
CA PRO A 4 23.29 32.25 -4.26
C PRO A 4 23.28 33.03 -5.58
N MET A 5 23.74 34.28 -5.60
CA MET A 5 23.50 35.20 -6.72
C MET A 5 24.46 35.06 -7.92
N PRO A 6 25.75 34.69 -7.79
CA PRO A 6 26.63 34.55 -8.96
C PRO A 6 26.50 33.20 -9.67
N LEU A 7 25.99 32.14 -9.01
CA LEU A 7 25.90 30.79 -9.59
C LEU A 7 24.79 30.67 -10.65
N ALA A 8 23.67 31.38 -10.46
CA ALA A 8 22.52 31.36 -11.38
C ALA A 8 22.73 32.15 -12.69
N LYS A 9 23.80 32.96 -12.79
CA LYS A 9 24.06 33.83 -13.96
C LYS A 9 24.86 33.18 -15.07
N SER A 10 25.45 31.99 -14.85
CA SER A 10 26.25 31.30 -15.87
C SER A 10 25.59 30.00 -16.30
N ALA A 11 25.38 29.85 -17.62
CA ALA A 11 24.74 28.68 -18.23
C ALA A 11 25.49 27.36 -17.95
N THR A 12 26.77 27.45 -17.58
CA THR A 12 27.65 26.30 -17.32
C THR A 12 27.24 25.48 -16.09
N PHE A 13 26.72 26.10 -15.03
CA PHE A 13 26.31 25.38 -13.81
C PHE A 13 24.86 24.91 -13.81
N LEU A 14 24.08 25.40 -14.78
CA LEU A 14 22.67 25.04 -14.93
C LEU A 14 22.40 23.53 -14.95
N PRO A 15 23.13 22.69 -15.71
CA PRO A 15 22.88 21.24 -15.70
C PRO A 15 23.11 20.59 -14.32
N MET A 16 24.10 21.05 -13.54
CA MET A 16 24.35 20.54 -12.19
C MET A 16 23.27 20.96 -11.20
N ILE A 17 22.80 22.20 -11.29
CA ILE A 17 21.70 22.70 -10.44
C ILE A 17 20.41 21.92 -10.75
N ILE A 18 20.10 21.72 -12.04
CA ILE A 18 18.92 20.95 -12.46
C ILE A 18 19.03 19.50 -11.99
N ALA A 19 20.16 18.83 -12.22
CA ALA A 19 20.37 17.44 -11.79
C ALA A 19 20.24 17.29 -10.27
N THR A 20 20.81 18.22 -9.50
CA THR A 20 20.72 18.21 -8.03
C THR A 20 19.30 18.47 -7.56
N GLY A 21 18.62 19.46 -8.14
CA GLY A 21 17.23 19.79 -7.82
C GLY A 21 16.28 18.63 -8.14
N LEU A 22 16.45 17.99 -9.29
CA LEU A 22 15.69 16.80 -9.67
C LEU A 22 15.97 15.61 -8.76
N GLY A 23 17.23 15.41 -8.35
CA GLY A 23 17.59 14.34 -7.41
C GLY A 23 16.92 14.51 -6.04
N ILE A 24 17.03 15.71 -5.45
CA ILE A 24 16.43 16.00 -4.14
C ILE A 24 14.91 15.96 -4.23
N GLY A 25 14.33 16.67 -5.20
CA GLY A 25 12.88 16.73 -5.39
C GLY A 25 12.28 15.36 -5.72
N GLY A 26 12.93 14.62 -6.60
CA GLY A 26 12.55 13.26 -6.97
C GLY A 26 12.62 12.28 -5.80
N GLY A 27 13.67 12.35 -4.98
CA GLY A 27 13.81 11.51 -3.79
C GLY A 27 12.71 11.76 -2.75
N ILE A 28 12.40 13.03 -2.47
CA ILE A 28 11.32 13.40 -1.55
C ILE A 28 9.96 12.95 -2.11
N ALA A 29 9.69 13.24 -3.38
CA ALA A 29 8.44 12.84 -4.04
C ALA A 29 8.27 11.31 -4.04
N PHE A 30 9.35 10.56 -4.31
CA PHE A 30 9.36 9.11 -4.26
C PHE A 30 9.09 8.58 -2.85
N GLY A 31 9.74 9.13 -1.83
CA GLY A 31 9.51 8.75 -0.44
C GLY A 31 8.06 8.96 -0.01
N ILE A 32 7.46 10.11 -0.37
CA ILE A 32 6.05 10.40 -0.12
C ILE A 32 5.14 9.42 -0.87
N HIS A 33 5.43 9.15 -2.14
CA HIS A 33 4.67 8.20 -2.96
C HIS A 33 4.69 6.80 -2.33
N TYR A 34 5.87 6.32 -1.94
CA TYR A 34 6.06 5.02 -1.31
C TYR A 34 5.27 4.92 0.00
N LEU A 35 5.41 5.89 0.90
CA LEU A 35 4.71 5.88 2.18
C LEU A 35 3.18 5.87 2.02
N LYS A 36 2.65 6.59 1.02
CA LYS A 36 1.20 6.71 0.82
C LYS A 36 0.57 5.49 0.14
N ASN A 37 1.27 4.89 -0.81
CA ASN A 37 0.69 3.88 -1.70
C ASN A 37 1.16 2.45 -1.38
N ASN A 38 2.19 2.28 -0.55
CA ASN A 38 2.70 0.97 -0.21
C ASN A 38 1.84 0.28 0.88
N PRO A 39 1.33 -0.93 0.63
CA PRO A 39 0.54 -1.69 1.59
C PRO A 39 1.32 -2.18 2.80
N GLU A 40 2.65 -2.20 2.77
CA GLU A 40 3.48 -2.67 3.89
C GLU A 40 3.65 -1.61 4.99
N VAL A 41 3.34 -0.34 4.70
CA VAL A 41 3.54 0.77 5.63
C VAL A 41 2.22 1.24 6.21
N VAL A 42 2.06 1.11 7.53
CA VAL A 42 0.88 1.62 8.24
C VAL A 42 1.08 3.07 8.67
N LEU A 43 0.66 4.02 7.84
CA LEU A 43 0.68 5.45 8.19
C LEU A 43 -0.46 5.87 9.12
N ARG A 44 -1.66 5.31 8.90
CA ARG A 44 -2.90 5.77 9.57
C ARG A 44 -3.55 4.63 10.31
N LYS A 45 -2.96 4.20 11.43
CA LYS A 45 -3.43 3.06 12.22
C LYS A 45 -4.91 3.14 12.63
N ARG A 46 -5.45 4.33 12.89
CA ARG A 46 -6.85 4.52 13.31
C ARG A 46 -7.85 4.42 12.15
N ALA A 47 -7.50 4.93 10.97
CA ALA A 47 -8.43 5.01 9.84
C ALA A 47 -8.27 3.84 8.86
N ASN A 48 -7.04 3.35 8.69
CA ASN A 48 -6.71 2.23 7.81
C ASN A 48 -5.62 1.36 8.48
N PRO A 49 -5.99 0.49 9.43
CA PRO A 49 -5.04 -0.36 10.15
C PRO A 49 -4.43 -1.47 9.29
N HIS A 50 -5.08 -1.84 8.18
CA HIS A 50 -4.70 -2.98 7.34
C HIS A 50 -4.61 -2.58 5.86
N PRO A 51 -3.65 -1.73 5.48
CA PRO A 51 -3.55 -1.18 4.13
C PRO A 51 -3.40 -2.23 3.01
N TRP A 52 -2.80 -3.39 3.31
CA TRP A 52 -2.71 -4.54 2.39
C TRP A 52 -4.07 -5.14 1.98
N ASN A 53 -5.13 -4.87 2.72
CA ASN A 53 -6.48 -5.32 2.33
C ASN A 53 -7.09 -4.46 1.21
N ASN A 54 -6.56 -3.26 0.95
CA ASN A 54 -7.10 -2.33 -0.05
C ASN A 54 -6.42 -2.48 -1.42
N VAL A 55 -5.60 -3.52 -1.62
CA VAL A 55 -4.92 -3.81 -2.89
C VAL A 55 -5.72 -4.86 -3.65
N ALA A 56 -6.37 -4.44 -4.75
CA ALA A 56 -7.04 -5.36 -5.68
C ALA A 56 -6.05 -5.93 -6.70
N GLN A 57 -6.44 -7.00 -7.42
CA GLN A 57 -5.54 -7.66 -8.39
C GLN A 57 -5.14 -6.78 -9.57
N HIS A 58 -5.95 -5.79 -9.93
CA HIS A 58 -5.66 -4.81 -10.98
C HIS A 58 -4.91 -3.58 -10.46
N THR A 59 -4.69 -3.47 -9.15
CA THR A 59 -4.00 -2.32 -8.58
C THR A 59 -2.49 -2.50 -8.70
N ASN A 60 -1.84 -1.63 -9.47
CA ASN A 60 -0.39 -1.61 -9.55
C ASN A 60 0.21 -0.98 -8.28
N THR A 61 0.96 -1.77 -7.51
CA THR A 61 1.64 -1.31 -6.29
C THR A 61 3.06 -0.78 -6.56
N LYS A 62 3.58 -0.94 -7.77
CA LYS A 62 4.93 -0.49 -8.15
C LYS A 62 4.90 1.00 -8.48
N LEU A 63 6.04 1.66 -8.35
CA LEU A 63 6.21 3.05 -8.76
C LEU A 63 5.85 3.26 -10.24
N LEU A 64 6.26 2.31 -11.09
CA LEU A 64 6.03 2.30 -12.53
C LEU A 64 5.78 0.85 -12.98
N SER A 65 4.92 0.68 -13.99
CA SER A 65 4.74 -0.59 -14.68
C SER A 65 4.93 -0.37 -16.18
N PHE A 66 5.83 -1.15 -16.77
CA PHE A 66 6.03 -1.15 -18.22
C PHE A 66 4.90 -1.84 -18.99
N ASN A 67 4.04 -2.59 -18.28
CA ASN A 67 2.94 -3.37 -18.83
C ASN A 67 1.62 -2.94 -18.16
N PRO A 68 1.04 -1.77 -18.50
CA PRO A 68 -0.23 -1.32 -17.93
C PRO A 68 -1.40 -2.27 -18.23
N GLU A 69 -1.42 -2.86 -19.43
CA GLU A 69 -2.45 -3.77 -19.92
C GLU A 69 -2.57 -5.05 -19.07
N PHE A 70 -1.47 -5.47 -18.43
CA PHE A 70 -1.46 -6.58 -17.48
C PHE A 70 -2.38 -6.27 -16.29
N TRP A 71 -2.32 -5.05 -15.76
CA TRP A 71 -3.12 -4.65 -14.62
C TRP A 71 -4.58 -4.44 -15.04
N GLU A 72 -4.81 -3.77 -16.16
CA GLU A 72 -6.15 -3.49 -16.69
C GLU A 72 -6.93 -4.78 -17.01
N GLY A 73 -6.25 -5.79 -17.57
CA GLY A 73 -6.87 -7.10 -17.85
C GLY A 73 -7.38 -7.83 -16.62
N ARG A 74 -6.95 -7.43 -15.41
CA ARG A 74 -7.40 -7.99 -14.13
C ARG A 74 -8.45 -7.13 -13.43
N SER A 75 -8.94 -6.07 -14.07
CA SER A 75 -9.98 -5.20 -13.49
C SER A 75 -11.23 -5.99 -13.08
N ASN A 76 -11.60 -6.99 -13.88
CA ASN A 76 -12.73 -7.89 -13.63
C ASN A 76 -12.35 -9.21 -12.95
N ALA A 77 -11.09 -9.36 -12.50
CA ALA A 77 -10.66 -10.60 -11.88
C ALA A 77 -11.27 -10.77 -10.49
N TYR A 78 -11.71 -12.00 -10.20
CA TYR A 78 -12.34 -12.35 -8.93
C TYR A 78 -11.35 -12.21 -7.76
N ASP A 79 -11.75 -11.53 -6.68
CA ASP A 79 -10.93 -11.39 -5.47
C ASP A 79 -11.13 -12.62 -4.55
N PRO A 80 -10.10 -13.45 -4.32
CA PRO A 80 -10.19 -14.65 -3.48
C PRO A 80 -10.53 -14.34 -2.01
N ARG A 81 -10.45 -13.07 -1.58
CA ARG A 81 -10.91 -12.64 -0.26
C ARG A 81 -12.41 -12.88 -0.07
N PHE A 82 -13.23 -12.74 -1.12
CA PHE A 82 -14.67 -12.98 -1.02
C PHE A 82 -14.99 -14.45 -0.79
N GLU A 83 -14.27 -15.36 -1.45
CA GLU A 83 -14.33 -16.81 -1.20
C GLU A 83 -13.99 -17.12 0.25
N LEU A 84 -12.91 -16.53 0.80
CA LEU A 84 -12.54 -16.75 2.21
C LEU A 84 -13.59 -16.22 3.20
N MET A 85 -14.23 -15.09 2.89
CA MET A 85 -15.29 -14.54 3.74
C MET A 85 -16.57 -15.38 3.67
N THR A 86 -16.93 -15.87 2.49
CA THR A 86 -18.13 -16.70 2.28
C THR A 86 -17.95 -18.13 2.76
N ALA A 87 -16.73 -18.68 2.69
CA ALA A 87 -16.35 -19.98 3.27
C ALA A 87 -16.27 -19.98 4.81
N ARG A 88 -16.44 -18.81 5.46
CA ARG A 88 -16.51 -18.68 6.93
C ARG A 88 -17.95 -18.54 7.49
N PRO A 89 -18.87 -19.52 7.35
CA PRO A 89 -20.01 -19.66 8.24
C PRO A 89 -19.72 -20.61 9.43
N GLU A 90 -18.75 -21.52 9.31
CA GLU A 90 -18.59 -22.66 10.22
C GLU A 90 -17.72 -22.38 11.46
N GLY A 91 -16.90 -21.32 11.47
CA GLY A 91 -16.00 -21.04 12.60
C GLY A 91 -16.71 -20.45 13.84
N ALA A 92 -17.71 -19.60 13.61
CA ALA A 92 -18.50 -19.00 14.69
C ALA A 92 -19.51 -20.00 15.28
N SER A 93 -20.07 -20.89 14.47
CA SER A 93 -20.93 -21.99 14.92
C SER A 93 -20.14 -22.99 15.78
N ARG A 94 -18.92 -23.36 15.37
CA ARG A 94 -18.03 -24.26 16.12
C ARG A 94 -17.62 -23.69 17.48
N ALA A 95 -17.20 -22.42 17.55
CA ALA A 95 -16.86 -21.80 18.83
C ALA A 95 -18.08 -21.68 19.78
N SER A 96 -19.29 -21.50 19.23
CA SER A 96 -20.53 -21.53 20.01
C SER A 96 -20.92 -22.95 20.44
N GLN A 97 -20.71 -23.95 19.58
CA GLN A 97 -20.94 -25.37 19.88
C GLN A 97 -19.97 -25.88 20.94
N GLU A 98 -18.69 -25.53 20.87
CA GLU A 98 -17.69 -25.87 21.89
C GLU A 98 -18.09 -25.31 23.24
N LYS A 99 -18.51 -24.03 23.32
CA LYS A 99 -19.01 -23.43 24.57
C LYS A 99 -20.22 -24.17 25.13
N LYS A 100 -21.19 -24.54 24.28
CA LYS A 100 -22.37 -25.32 24.70
C LYS A 100 -21.98 -26.71 25.20
N LEU A 101 -21.03 -27.36 24.54
CA LEU A 101 -20.53 -28.68 24.92
C LEU A 101 -19.78 -28.62 26.27
N PHE A 102 -18.97 -27.59 26.49
CA PHE A 102 -18.30 -27.35 27.78
C PHE A 102 -19.28 -27.06 28.91
N GLU A 103 -20.32 -26.26 28.68
CA GLU A 103 -21.41 -26.05 29.65
C GLU A 103 -22.13 -27.37 29.98
N GLN A 104 -22.48 -28.15 28.97
CA GLN A 104 -23.17 -29.43 29.15
C GLN A 104 -22.31 -30.44 29.94
N VAL A 105 -20.99 -30.46 29.70
CA VAL A 105 -20.05 -31.32 30.44
C VAL A 105 -19.84 -30.85 31.88
N LYS A 106 -19.98 -29.55 32.17
CA LYS A 106 -19.84 -29.00 33.53
C LYS A 106 -21.03 -29.33 34.45
N HIS A 107 -22.17 -29.69 33.87
CA HIS A 107 -23.40 -30.03 34.59
C HIS A 107 -23.61 -31.55 34.80
N LEU A 108 -22.66 -32.38 34.37
CA LEU A 108 -22.56 -33.81 34.69
C LEU A 108 -21.58 -34.03 35.85
#